data_AF-A0A1Z4R2U3-F1
#
_entry.id   AF-A0A1Z4R2U3-F1
#
_cell.length_a   1.000
_cell.length_b   1.000
_cell.length_c   1.000
_cell.angle_alpha   90.00
_cell.angle_beta   90.00
_cell.angle_gamma   90.00
#
_symmetry.space_group_name_H-M   'P 1'
#
loop_
_entity.id
_entity.type
_entity.pdbx_description
1 polymer ?
#
loop_
_entity_poly.entity_id
_entity_poly.type
_entity_poly.pdbx_seq_one_letter_code
_entity_poly.pdbx_strand_id
1 'polypeptide(L)' 'MTIQYTMAYLFLLVAIFWAMTQMSIALEESDMEKFVIWTGIASVIACLPMSF' A
#
# COMPACT_ATOMS: atom_id res chain seq x y z
N MET A 1 -14.20 -14.92 -13.93
CA MET A 1 -13.15 -15.15 -12.93
C MET A 1 -11.93 -14.26 -13.18
N THR A 2 -11.28 -14.29 -14.35
CA THR A 2 -10.03 -13.55 -14.62
C THR A 2 -10.11 -12.03 -14.40
N ILE A 3 -11.18 -11.36 -14.84
CA ILE A 3 -11.33 -9.90 -14.71
C ILE A 3 -11.39 -9.43 -13.26
N GLN A 4 -12.08 -10.16 -12.38
CA GLN A 4 -12.19 -9.79 -10.96
C GLN A 4 -10.82 -9.86 -10.27
N TYR A 5 -10.02 -10.88 -10.60
CA TYR A 5 -8.67 -11.03 -10.07
C TYR A 5 -7.73 -9.95 -10.58
N THR A 6 -7.79 -9.62 -11.87
CA THR A 6 -7.03 -8.50 -12.43
C THR A 6 -7.38 -7.18 -11.75
N MET A 7 -8.67 -6.92 -11.52
CA MET A 7 -9.11 -5.70 -10.83
C MET A 7 -8.65 -5.65 -9.37
N ALA A 8 -8.71 -6.77 -8.64
CA ALA A 8 -8.18 -6.86 -7.28
C ALA A 8 -6.68 -6.60 -7.24
N TYR A 9 -5.92 -7.15 -8.19
CA TYR A 9 -4.48 -6.94 -8.28
C TYR A 9 -4.12 -5.50 -8.62
N LEU A 10 -4.84 -4.88 -9.57
CA LEU A 10 -4.66 -3.48 -9.91
C LEU A 10 -5.03 -2.57 -8.74
N PHE A 11 -6.08 -2.91 -7.98
CA PHE A 11 -6.45 -2.18 -6.78
C PHE A 11 -5.33 -2.23 -5.73
N LEU A 12 -4.80 -3.42 -5.44
CA LEU A 12 -3.66 -3.58 -4.51
C LEU A 12 -2.42 -2.83 -4.99
N LEU A 13 -2.14 -2.86 -6.30
CA LEU A 13 -1.04 -2.13 -6.91
C LEU A 13 -1.17 -0.62 -6.68
N VAL A 14 -2.35 -0.05 -6.97
CA VAL A 14 -2.63 1.37 -6.74
C VAL A 14 -2.54 1.73 -5.25
N ALA A 15 -3.04 0.85 -4.37
CA ALA A 15 -2.99 1.06 -2.93
C ALA A 15 -1.54 1.09 -2.40
N ILE A 16 -0.66 0.21 -2.87
CA ILE A 16 0.76 0.22 -2.50
C ILE A 16 1.46 1.47 -3.04
N PHE A 17 1.23 1.86 -4.30
CA PHE A 17 1.80 3.10 -4.83
C PHE A 17 1.36 4.33 -4.04
N TRP A 18 0.08 4.37 -3.64
CA TRP A 18 -0.42 5.44 -2.79
C TRP A 18 0.25 5.45 -1.42
N ALA A 19 0.45 4.30 -0.78
CA ALA A 19 1.16 4.24 0.48
C ALA A 19 2.61 4.73 0.33
N MET A 20 3.28 4.38 -0.77
CA MET A 20 4.63 4.83 -1.07
C MET A 20 4.72 6.36 -1.25
N THR A 21 3.75 6.98 -1.93
CA THR A 21 3.76 8.45 -2.07
C THR A 21 3.60 9.15 -0.72
N GLN A 22 2.74 8.62 0.15
CA GLN A 22 2.55 9.16 1.50
C GLN A 22 3.78 8.96 2.38
N MET A 23 4.49 7.84 2.25
CA MET A 23 5.78 7.64 2.92
C MET A 23 6.84 8.64 2.42
N SER A 24 6.88 8.92 1.11
CA SER A 24 7.80 9.93 0.55
C SER A 24 7.53 11.32 1.13
N ILE A 25 6.25 11.73 1.18
CA ILE A 25 5.86 13.03 1.76
C ILE A 25 6.21 13.08 3.25
N ALA A 26 5.95 12.00 4.01
CA ALA A 26 6.30 11.94 5.42
C ALA A 26 7.82 12.06 5.67
N LEU A 27 8.64 11.45 4.80
CA LEU A 27 10.10 11.59 4.85
C LEU A 27 10.54 13.02 4.53
N GLU A 28 9.93 13.68 3.55
CA GLU A 28 10.18 15.09 3.23
C GLU A 28 9.83 16.01 4.41
N GLU A 29 8.74 15.73 5.13
CA GLU A 29 8.33 16.44 6.33
C GLU A 29 9.17 16.07 7.58
N SER A 30 10.08 15.09 7.49
CA SER A 30 10.78 14.47 8.63
C SER A 30 9.83 13.91 9.71
N ASP A 31 8.60 13.56 9.31
CA ASP A 31 7.55 13.03 10.17
C ASP A 31 7.62 11.50 10.22
N MET A 32 8.46 11.01 11.14
CA MET A 32 8.69 9.57 11.31
C MET A 32 7.46 8.82 11.81
N GLU A 33 6.55 9.48 12.52
CA GLU A 33 5.32 8.86 13.01
C GLU A 33 4.40 8.52 11.82
N LYS A 34 4.14 9.50 10.94
CA LYS A 34 3.40 9.26 9.70
C LYS A 34 4.07 8.21 8.82
N PHE A 35 5.40 8.26 8.71
CA PHE A 35 6.14 7.27 7.91
C PHE A 35 5.91 5.83 8.42
N VAL A 36 6.00 5.62 9.75
CA VAL A 36 5.77 4.30 10.35
C VAL A 36 4.32 3.84 10.17
N ILE A 37 3.35 4.76 10.30
CA ILE A 37 1.93 4.45 10.06
C ILE A 37 1.72 3.97 8.62
N TRP A 38 2.21 4.71 7.63
CA TRP A 38 2.08 4.32 6.22
C TRP A 38 2.85 3.03 5.89
N THR A 39 4.01 2.81 6.50
CA THR A 39 4.77 1.55 6.38
C THR A 39 3.98 0.37 6.95
N GLY A 40 3.30 0.56 8.08
CA GLY A 40 2.41 -0.45 8.66
C GLY A 40 1.24 -0.78 7.73
N ILE A 41 0.57 0.25 7.19
CA ILE A 41 -0.53 0.09 6.23
C ILE A 41 -0.06 -0.67 4.97
N ALA A 42 1.09 -0.29 4.40
CA ALA A 42 1.66 -0.97 3.25
C ALA A 42 2.00 -2.44 3.54
N SER A 43 2.51 -2.72 4.75
CA SER A 43 2.81 -4.09 5.19
C SER A 43 1.54 -4.94 5.30
N VAL A 44 0.43 -4.38 5.80
CA VAL A 44 -0.87 -5.07 5.83
C VAL A 44 -1.36 -5.37 4.42
N ILE A 45 -1.28 -4.40 3.51
CA ILE A 45 -1.69 -4.58 2.11
C ILE A 45 -0.84 -5.67 1.44
N ALA A 46 0.47 -5.68 1.65
CA ALA A 46 1.39 -6.67 1.11
C ALA A 46 1.19 -8.08 1.71
N CYS A 47 0.72 -8.16 2.95
CA CYS A 47 0.44 -9.41 3.65
C CYS A 47 -1.00 -9.92 3.44
N LEU A 48 -1.84 -9.18 2.71
CA LEU A 48 -3.20 -9.64 2.42
C LEU A 48 -3.11 -11.00 1.72
N PRO A 49 -3.74 -12.04 2.28
CA PRO A 49 -3.71 -13.34 1.67
C PRO A 49 -4.41 -13.25 0.32
N MET A 50 -3.63 -13.35 -0.75
CA MET A 50 -4.15 -13.64 -2.09
C MET A 50 -4.49 -15.12 -2.20
N SER A 51 -5.20 -15.66 -1.19
CA SER A 51 -5.87 -16.94 -1.31
C SER A 51 -7.14 -16.70 -2.13
N PHE A 52 -7.00 -16.92 -3.44
CA PHE A 52 -8.11 -17.11 -4.35
C PHE A 52 -8.75 -18.48 -4.13
#